data_AF-A0A3D4ZNI5-F1
#
_entry.id   AF-A0A3D4ZNI5-F1
#
_cell.length_a   1.000
_cell.length_b   1.000
_cell.length_c   1.000
_cell.angle_alpha   90.00
_cell.angle_beta   90.00
_cell.angle_gamma   90.00
#
_symmetry.space_group_name_H-M   'P 1'
#
loop_
_entity.id
_entity.type
_entity.pdbx_description
1 polymer ?
#
loop_
_entity_poly.entity_id
_entity_poly.type
_entity_poly.pdbx_seq_one_letter_code
_entity_poly.pdbx_strand_id
1 'polypeptide(L)'
;NEMSISKNVGAFARYLAQIRSKPEYYSTRNQIRKLISTVPLVGKPLAKLASDSKSYLKEMLYHSNLFEDFGFEYVGPVDGHDLESLCDAFERAKASNGPVLVHVDTVKGKGYSFAEKQPDAYHGVPQFNAQLGSCENRPQDFSAVFGSWIAEAAEKDSKICAVTAAMKDGTGLEEFAVRFPERFYDVGIAEPHAATFCAGLSAGGFRPVFAVYSTFLQRAYDQVMQDMAIANEHVVLAVDRAGIVGEDGETHQGVFDISFLSSIPGMTILSPATYPELRACLDRAVYRCTGPVAVRYPKGREKVFPAGLHGNEKFQISEDADILLVSYGRIAVSCCQAAELLEQRGIRVGVLKLTQLLPYCEELLPMLLKKKSIFFVEESSEQGSIAQMTGNLLLKNGYQGRYFVRAIPNRFLAQASVDEIFEELGWTPQQLAAWVEEAIR
;
A
#
# COMPACT_ATOMS: atom_id res chain seq x y z
N ASN A 1 -13.16 -5.27 17.72
CA ASN A 1 -13.97 -4.97 16.52
C ASN A 1 -13.91 -6.00 15.40
N GLU A 2 -12.99 -6.98 15.37
CA GLU A 2 -12.93 -8.04 14.33
C GLU A 2 -12.56 -7.60 12.91
N MET A 3 -12.19 -6.33 12.71
CA MET A 3 -11.94 -5.72 11.41
C MET A 3 -10.54 -5.10 11.32
N SER A 4 -9.90 -5.23 10.15
CA SER A 4 -8.79 -4.36 9.71
C SER A 4 -9.40 -3.27 8.82
N ILE A 5 -9.10 -3.25 7.51
CA ILE A 5 -9.97 -2.61 6.50
C ILE A 5 -11.13 -3.55 6.23
N SER A 6 -10.85 -4.71 5.64
CA SER A 6 -11.73 -5.88 5.56
C SER A 6 -11.70 -6.70 6.86
N LYS A 7 -12.46 -7.80 6.94
CA LYS A 7 -12.45 -8.72 8.11
C LYS A 7 -11.04 -9.21 8.46
N ASN A 8 -10.72 -9.30 9.75
CA ASN A 8 -9.43 -9.83 10.19
C ASN A 8 -9.24 -11.29 9.75
N VAL A 9 -8.02 -11.62 9.32
CA VAL A 9 -7.61 -12.96 8.87
C VAL A 9 -6.50 -13.53 9.75
N GLY A 10 -6.20 -14.82 9.55
CA GLY A 10 -5.12 -15.52 10.25
C GLY A 10 -5.52 -16.26 11.53
N ALA A 11 -4.59 -17.07 12.03
CA ALA A 11 -4.82 -17.93 13.20
C ALA A 11 -5.08 -17.13 14.48
N PHE A 12 -4.39 -16.00 14.65
CA PHE A 12 -4.54 -15.15 15.82
C PHE A 12 -5.93 -14.48 15.90
N ALA A 13 -6.49 -14.06 14.76
CA ALA A 13 -7.86 -13.53 14.72
C ALA A 13 -8.90 -14.58 15.16
N ARG A 14 -8.73 -15.84 14.73
CA ARG A 14 -9.57 -16.97 15.17
C ARG A 14 -9.41 -17.25 16.67
N TYR A 15 -8.19 -17.20 17.18
CA TYR A 15 -7.92 -17.36 18.62
C TYR A 15 -8.61 -16.27 19.46
N LEU A 16 -8.52 -15.01 19.06
CA LEU A 16 -9.21 -13.92 19.73
C LEU A 16 -10.74 -14.08 19.69
N ALA A 17 -11.30 -14.58 18.58
CA ALA A 17 -12.73 -14.88 18.48
C ALA A 17 -13.17 -16.01 19.44
N GLN A 18 -12.32 -17.02 19.64
CA GLN A 18 -12.56 -18.05 20.65
C GLN A 18 -12.52 -17.48 22.07
N ILE A 19 -11.60 -16.55 22.36
CA ILE A 19 -11.56 -15.88 23.66
C ILE A 19 -12.84 -15.05 23.90
N ARG A 20 -13.31 -14.28 22.90
CA ARG A 20 -14.55 -13.50 22.99
C ARG A 20 -15.80 -14.35 23.22
N SER A 21 -15.88 -15.52 22.59
CA SER A 21 -17.04 -16.41 22.72
C SER A 21 -17.07 -17.22 24.03
N LYS A 22 -15.97 -17.25 24.80
CA LYS A 22 -15.86 -17.98 26.07
C LYS A 22 -15.11 -17.18 27.15
N PRO A 23 -15.62 -16.01 27.55
CA PRO A 23 -14.93 -15.13 28.52
C PRO A 23 -14.70 -15.80 29.88
N GLU A 24 -15.60 -16.68 30.31
CA GLU A 24 -15.50 -17.43 31.58
C GLU A 24 -14.31 -18.42 31.61
N TYR A 25 -13.95 -18.97 30.45
CA TYR A 25 -12.85 -19.93 30.31
C TYR A 25 -11.46 -19.28 30.45
N TYR A 26 -11.34 -18.00 30.07
CA TYR A 26 -10.07 -17.26 30.08
C TYR A 26 -9.94 -16.27 31.26
N SER A 27 -10.99 -16.04 32.04
CA SER A 27 -11.01 -15.08 33.16
C SER A 27 -10.66 -15.70 34.54
N THR A 28 -10.28 -16.98 34.59
CA THR A 28 -10.33 -17.79 35.81
C THR A 28 -9.17 -17.59 36.79
N ARG A 29 -8.43 -16.46 36.75
CA ARG A 29 -7.29 -16.26 37.66
C ARG A 29 -7.63 -15.54 38.96
N ASN A 30 -8.70 -14.72 39.00
CA ASN A 30 -9.00 -13.90 40.17
C ASN A 30 -9.79 -14.60 41.27
N GLN A 31 -10.76 -15.43 40.88
CA GLN A 31 -11.62 -16.11 41.86
C GLN A 31 -10.83 -17.18 42.63
N ILE A 32 -9.87 -17.83 41.96
CA ILE A 32 -9.05 -18.90 42.55
C ILE A 32 -8.00 -18.34 43.52
N ARG A 33 -7.35 -17.21 43.23
CA ARG A 33 -6.40 -16.57 44.17
C ARG A 33 -7.08 -16.14 45.47
N LYS A 34 -8.31 -15.61 45.38
CA LYS A 34 -9.11 -15.30 46.58
C LYS A 34 -9.47 -16.58 47.34
N LEU A 35 -9.98 -17.62 46.67
CA LEU A 35 -10.34 -18.91 47.28
C LEU A 35 -9.16 -19.58 48.00
N ILE A 36 -7.96 -19.59 47.41
CA ILE A 36 -6.77 -20.20 48.03
C ILE A 36 -6.29 -19.41 49.26
N SER A 37 -6.49 -18.08 49.27
CA SER A 37 -6.09 -17.23 50.41
C SER A 37 -7.05 -17.26 51.61
N THR A 38 -8.28 -17.77 51.45
CA THR A 38 -9.31 -17.82 52.51
C THR A 38 -9.49 -19.20 53.15
N VAL A 39 -8.85 -20.26 52.67
CA VAL A 39 -8.94 -21.58 53.33
C VAL A 39 -8.01 -21.61 54.55
N PRO A 40 -8.51 -21.67 55.79
CA PRO A 40 -7.67 -21.86 56.96
C PRO A 40 -7.11 -23.29 56.92
N LEU A 41 -5.78 -23.43 57.02
CA LEU A 41 -5.14 -24.75 57.19
C LEU A 41 -5.63 -25.41 58.50
N VAL A 42 -6.67 -26.23 58.41
CA VAL A 42 -7.16 -27.04 59.54
C VAL A 42 -7.13 -28.51 59.15
N GLY A 43 -6.23 -29.26 59.80
CA GLY A 43 -6.41 -30.70 60.07
C GLY A 43 -5.71 -31.69 59.14
N LYS A 44 -4.97 -32.62 59.78
CA LYS A 44 -4.24 -33.75 59.18
C LYS A 44 -5.04 -34.81 58.37
N PRO A 45 -6.39 -34.87 58.31
CA PRO A 45 -7.06 -35.85 57.45
C PRO A 45 -7.19 -35.45 55.96
N LEU A 46 -6.90 -34.21 55.57
CA LEU A 46 -7.07 -33.72 54.18
C LEU A 46 -5.86 -33.97 53.26
N ALA A 47 -4.73 -34.41 53.80
CA ALA A 47 -3.47 -34.57 53.05
C ALA A 47 -3.55 -35.61 51.92
N LYS A 48 -4.51 -36.53 51.95
CA LYS A 48 -4.67 -37.59 50.94
C LYS A 48 -5.63 -37.22 49.79
N LEU A 49 -6.50 -36.22 50.00
CA LEU A 49 -7.32 -35.64 48.91
C LEU A 49 -6.55 -34.59 48.10
N ALA A 50 -5.45 -34.06 48.65
CA ALA A 50 -4.65 -33.01 48.01
C ALA A 50 -3.67 -33.51 46.93
N SER A 51 -3.37 -34.82 46.82
CA SER A 51 -2.44 -35.32 45.79
C SER A 51 -3.08 -35.37 44.41
N ASP A 52 -4.36 -35.74 44.32
CA ASP A 52 -5.05 -35.88 43.04
C ASP A 52 -5.54 -34.52 42.54
N SER A 53 -5.89 -33.61 43.46
CA SER A 53 -6.17 -32.21 43.16
C SER A 53 -4.93 -31.44 42.69
N LYS A 54 -3.71 -31.86 43.01
CA LYS A 54 -2.48 -31.17 42.55
C LYS A 54 -2.27 -31.28 41.04
N SER A 55 -2.69 -32.38 40.42
CA SER A 55 -2.60 -32.56 38.97
C SER A 55 -3.65 -31.72 38.24
N TYR A 56 -4.88 -31.67 38.77
CA TYR A 56 -5.98 -30.85 38.24
C TYR A 56 -5.74 -29.34 38.46
N LEU A 57 -5.20 -28.95 39.61
CA LEU A 57 -4.75 -27.59 39.90
C LEU A 57 -3.54 -27.20 39.03
N LYS A 58 -2.64 -28.14 38.73
CA LYS A 58 -1.57 -27.90 37.76
C LYS A 58 -2.15 -27.69 36.36
N GLU A 59 -3.07 -28.54 35.88
CA GLU A 59 -3.74 -28.34 34.59
C GLU A 59 -4.48 -26.99 34.51
N MET A 60 -5.16 -26.56 35.59
CA MET A 60 -5.76 -25.22 35.66
C MET A 60 -4.74 -24.07 35.71
N LEU A 61 -3.59 -24.26 36.36
CA LEU A 61 -2.48 -23.31 36.37
C LEU A 61 -1.72 -23.27 35.03
N TYR A 62 -1.86 -24.31 34.20
CA TYR A 62 -1.34 -24.41 32.84
C TYR A 62 -2.29 -23.82 31.77
N HIS A 63 -3.45 -23.27 32.16
CA HIS A 63 -4.28 -22.48 31.25
C HIS A 63 -3.75 -21.04 31.11
N SER A 64 -2.45 -20.90 30.82
CA SER A 64 -1.94 -19.63 30.32
C SER A 64 -2.54 -19.39 28.94
N ASN A 65 -3.12 -18.21 28.76
CA ASN A 65 -3.42 -17.75 27.40
C ASN A 65 -2.09 -17.37 26.71
N LEU A 66 -2.09 -17.27 25.38
CA LEU A 66 -0.89 -16.97 24.59
C LEU A 66 -0.15 -15.71 25.08
N PHE A 67 -0.89 -14.73 25.62
CA PHE A 67 -0.29 -13.49 26.13
C PHE A 67 0.44 -13.69 27.45
N GLU A 68 -0.10 -14.54 28.33
CA GLU A 68 0.60 -14.92 29.56
C GLU A 68 1.87 -15.73 29.25
N ASP A 69 1.87 -16.55 28.20
CA ASP A 69 3.09 -17.23 27.72
C ASP A 69 4.13 -16.24 27.18
N PHE A 70 3.69 -15.12 26.59
CA PHE A 70 4.57 -13.99 26.21
C PHE A 70 4.99 -13.12 27.41
N GLY A 71 4.50 -13.41 28.62
CA GLY A 71 4.85 -12.70 29.84
C GLY A 71 3.98 -11.47 30.14
N PHE A 72 2.85 -11.30 29.44
CA PHE A 72 1.86 -10.27 29.77
C PHE A 72 0.93 -10.73 30.88
N GLU A 73 0.51 -9.82 31.76
CA GLU A 73 -0.73 -10.02 32.49
C GLU A 73 -1.90 -9.76 31.55
N TYR A 74 -2.89 -10.66 31.51
CA TYR A 74 -4.03 -10.55 30.60
C TYR A 74 -5.29 -10.12 31.33
N VAL A 75 -5.97 -9.09 30.82
CA VAL A 75 -7.25 -8.56 31.32
C VAL A 75 -8.27 -8.50 30.18
N GLY A 76 -9.29 -9.35 30.22
CA GLY A 76 -10.40 -9.31 29.27
C GLY A 76 -10.93 -10.68 28.85
N PRO A 77 -11.75 -10.76 27.78
CA PRO A 77 -12.21 -9.62 26.98
C PRO A 77 -13.19 -8.73 27.77
N VAL A 78 -13.05 -7.42 27.65
CA VAL A 78 -13.91 -6.39 28.28
C VAL A 78 -14.81 -5.77 27.22
N ASP A 79 -16.09 -5.53 27.54
CA ASP A 79 -16.96 -4.75 26.64
C ASP A 79 -16.46 -3.31 26.54
N GLY A 80 -15.99 -2.93 25.36
CA GLY A 80 -15.47 -1.60 25.06
C GLY A 80 -16.53 -0.51 24.92
N HIS A 81 -17.80 -0.85 25.07
CA HIS A 81 -18.91 0.11 25.12
C HIS A 81 -19.48 0.29 26.53
N ASP A 82 -18.90 -0.39 27.52
CA ASP A 82 -19.21 -0.19 28.94
C ASP A 82 -18.06 0.57 29.62
N LEU A 83 -18.31 1.84 29.93
CA LEU A 83 -17.32 2.74 30.52
C LEU A 83 -16.90 2.31 31.93
N GLU A 84 -17.80 1.72 32.72
CA GLU A 84 -17.49 1.29 34.08
C GLU A 84 -16.54 0.09 34.06
N SER A 85 -16.86 -0.94 33.25
CA SER A 85 -15.99 -2.10 33.03
C SER A 85 -14.61 -1.71 32.47
N LEU A 86 -14.56 -0.72 31.58
CA LEU A 86 -13.30 -0.19 31.06
C LEU A 86 -12.46 0.49 32.15
N CYS A 87 -13.06 1.37 32.95
CA CYS A 87 -12.38 2.04 34.05
C CYS A 87 -11.78 1.04 35.04
N ASP A 88 -12.55 0.02 35.44
CA ASP A 88 -12.09 -1.04 36.33
C ASP A 88 -10.92 -1.84 35.74
N ALA A 89 -11.00 -2.19 34.45
CA ALA A 89 -9.94 -2.90 33.74
C ALA A 89 -8.64 -2.07 33.68
N PHE A 90 -8.75 -0.77 33.45
CA PHE A 90 -7.59 0.14 33.40
C PHE A 90 -6.99 0.42 34.77
N GLU A 91 -7.79 0.62 35.82
CA GLU A 91 -7.26 0.77 37.19
C GLU A 91 -6.51 -0.49 37.63
N ARG A 92 -7.02 -1.66 37.25
CA ARG A 92 -6.34 -2.92 37.50
C ARG A 92 -5.03 -3.05 36.73
N ALA A 93 -5.00 -2.62 35.47
CA ALA A 93 -3.78 -2.60 34.67
C ALA A 93 -2.73 -1.65 35.26
N LYS A 94 -3.14 -0.45 35.73
CA LYS A 94 -2.26 0.53 36.38
C LYS A 94 -1.63 0.02 37.68
N ALA A 95 -2.32 -0.84 38.42
CA ALA A 95 -1.84 -1.42 39.67
C ALA A 95 -0.83 -2.58 39.47
N SER A 96 -0.65 -3.07 38.24
CA SER A 96 0.28 -4.16 37.96
C SER A 96 1.73 -3.67 37.83
N ASN A 97 2.68 -4.51 38.23
CA ASN A 97 4.13 -4.23 38.18
C ASN A 97 4.78 -4.72 36.87
N GLY A 98 4.00 -5.02 35.83
CA GLY A 98 4.47 -5.60 34.57
C GLY A 98 3.62 -5.19 33.37
N PRO A 99 3.98 -5.65 32.16
CA PRO A 99 3.21 -5.35 30.95
C PRO A 99 1.83 -6.04 31.02
N VAL A 100 0.77 -5.25 30.81
CA VAL A 100 -0.61 -5.73 30.84
C VAL A 100 -1.23 -5.61 29.46
N LEU A 101 -1.85 -6.68 28.98
CA LEU A 101 -2.70 -6.64 27.79
C LEU A 101 -4.17 -6.57 28.22
N VAL A 102 -4.80 -5.43 27.94
CA VAL A 102 -6.24 -5.26 28.11
C VAL A 102 -6.92 -5.54 26.77
N HIS A 103 -7.64 -6.65 26.68
CA HIS A 103 -8.38 -7.03 25.47
C HIS A 103 -9.77 -6.38 25.52
N VAL A 104 -9.95 -5.33 24.73
CA VAL A 104 -11.22 -4.60 24.64
C VAL A 104 -11.98 -5.03 23.38
N ASP A 105 -13.22 -5.46 23.54
CA ASP A 105 -14.11 -5.78 22.43
C ASP A 105 -14.96 -4.58 22.03
N THR A 106 -15.06 -4.31 20.73
CA THR A 106 -15.67 -3.08 20.21
C THR A 106 -16.41 -3.35 18.92
N VAL A 107 -17.20 -2.40 18.43
CA VAL A 107 -17.91 -2.49 17.15
C VAL A 107 -17.38 -1.37 16.26
N LYS A 108 -16.88 -1.70 15.05
CA LYS A 108 -16.39 -0.69 14.09
C LYS A 108 -17.58 0.13 13.61
N GLY A 109 -17.46 1.46 13.66
CA GLY A 109 -18.55 2.38 13.33
C GLY A 109 -19.62 2.56 14.41
N LYS A 110 -19.40 2.07 15.64
CA LYS A 110 -20.38 2.17 16.74
C LYS A 110 -20.97 3.58 16.86
N GLY A 111 -22.29 3.66 16.94
CA GLY A 111 -23.05 4.90 17.06
C GLY A 111 -23.53 5.45 15.71
N TYR A 112 -23.09 4.87 14.59
CA TYR A 112 -23.52 5.26 13.25
C TYR A 112 -23.97 4.03 12.44
N SER A 113 -25.29 3.87 12.30
CA SER A 113 -25.92 2.64 11.81
C SER A 113 -25.49 2.20 10.41
N PHE A 114 -25.15 3.13 9.53
CA PHE A 114 -24.63 2.79 8.20
C PHE A 114 -23.21 2.20 8.29
N ALA A 115 -22.33 2.80 9.09
CA ALA A 115 -20.97 2.29 9.29
C ALA A 115 -20.93 0.98 10.09
N GLU A 116 -21.84 0.77 11.05
CA GLU A 116 -21.95 -0.53 11.73
C GLU A 116 -22.36 -1.66 10.79
N LYS A 117 -23.24 -1.38 9.81
CA LYS A 117 -23.71 -2.35 8.82
C LYS A 117 -22.71 -2.61 7.70
N GLN A 118 -21.94 -1.60 7.30
CA GLN A 118 -20.95 -1.67 6.23
C GLN A 118 -19.58 -1.13 6.69
N PRO A 119 -18.94 -1.75 7.68
CA PRO A 119 -17.70 -1.23 8.28
C PRO A 119 -16.51 -1.18 7.31
N ASP A 120 -16.52 -2.01 6.26
CA ASP A 120 -15.50 -2.02 5.20
C ASP A 120 -15.65 -0.77 4.31
N ALA A 121 -16.87 -0.51 3.84
CA ALA A 121 -17.18 0.62 2.97
C ALA A 121 -16.98 1.97 3.69
N TYR A 122 -17.32 2.05 4.98
CA TYR A 122 -17.17 3.24 5.81
C TYR A 122 -15.78 3.39 6.45
N HIS A 123 -14.81 2.53 6.12
CA HIS A 123 -13.44 2.70 6.60
C HIS A 123 -12.82 4.03 6.10
N GLY A 124 -13.17 4.44 4.89
CA GLY A 124 -12.84 5.73 4.31
C GLY A 124 -13.84 6.07 3.20
N VAL A 125 -14.66 7.10 3.44
CA VAL A 125 -15.70 7.55 2.51
C VAL A 125 -15.42 8.98 2.08
N PRO A 126 -15.64 9.32 0.79
CA PRO A 126 -15.59 10.71 0.34
C PRO A 126 -16.69 11.50 1.06
N GLN A 127 -16.61 12.84 1.01
CA GLN A 127 -17.64 13.70 1.60
C GLN A 127 -19.05 13.25 1.19
N PHE A 128 -19.90 13.01 2.18
CA PHE A 128 -21.24 12.49 2.00
C PHE A 128 -22.20 13.08 3.04
N ASN A 129 -23.50 12.91 2.82
CA ASN A 129 -24.50 13.35 3.78
C ASN A 129 -24.63 12.29 4.89
N ALA A 130 -24.23 12.64 6.11
CA ALA A 130 -24.27 11.74 7.27
C ALA A 130 -25.69 11.19 7.58
N GLN A 131 -26.77 11.89 7.24
CA GLN A 131 -28.14 11.39 7.45
C GLN A 131 -28.56 10.36 6.39
N LEU A 132 -28.02 10.45 5.17
CA LEU A 132 -28.40 9.61 4.04
C LEU A 132 -27.46 8.41 3.83
N GLY A 133 -26.26 8.45 4.43
CA GLY A 133 -25.20 7.49 4.16
C GLY A 133 -24.45 7.81 2.85
N SER A 134 -23.31 7.16 2.63
CA SER A 134 -22.54 7.26 1.39
C SER A 134 -23.18 6.41 0.29
N CYS A 135 -23.43 6.98 -0.89
CA CYS A 135 -23.96 6.24 -2.05
C CYS A 135 -22.84 5.52 -2.83
N GLU A 136 -23.07 4.25 -3.16
CA GLU A 136 -22.13 3.27 -3.75
C GLU A 136 -21.79 3.47 -5.25
N ASN A 137 -21.84 4.68 -5.80
CA ASN A 137 -21.35 4.86 -7.18
C ASN A 137 -19.85 5.17 -7.15
N ARG A 138 -19.02 4.13 -6.92
CA ARG A 138 -17.58 4.26 -7.17
C ARG A 138 -17.38 4.37 -8.69
N PRO A 139 -16.96 5.54 -9.19
CA PRO A 139 -16.61 5.69 -10.59
C PRO A 139 -15.42 4.77 -10.93
N GLN A 140 -15.28 4.40 -12.21
CA GLN A 140 -14.11 3.66 -12.67
C GLN A 140 -12.83 4.46 -12.34
N ASP A 141 -11.96 3.83 -11.55
CA ASP A 141 -10.62 4.32 -11.16
C ASP A 141 -9.54 3.29 -11.51
N PHE A 142 -8.27 3.61 -11.30
CA PHE A 142 -7.17 2.68 -11.64
C PHE A 142 -7.26 1.34 -10.89
N SER A 143 -7.68 1.32 -9.63
CA SER A 143 -7.90 0.08 -8.86
C SER A 143 -8.99 -0.79 -9.48
N ALA A 144 -10.10 -0.20 -9.91
CA ALA A 144 -11.18 -0.93 -10.58
C ALA A 144 -10.72 -1.52 -11.93
N VAL A 145 -9.90 -0.78 -12.68
CA VAL A 145 -9.33 -1.26 -13.96
C VAL A 145 -8.35 -2.42 -13.74
N PHE A 146 -7.49 -2.32 -12.73
CA PHE A 146 -6.60 -3.41 -12.30
C PHE A 146 -7.40 -4.65 -11.87
N GLY A 147 -8.42 -4.47 -11.03
CA GLY A 147 -9.29 -5.53 -10.53
C GLY A 147 -10.01 -6.32 -11.64
N SER A 148 -10.60 -5.59 -12.58
CA SER A 148 -11.22 -6.18 -13.78
C SER A 148 -10.18 -6.92 -14.62
N TRP A 149 -8.99 -6.32 -14.85
CA TRP A 149 -7.94 -6.97 -15.63
C TRP A 149 -7.46 -8.28 -14.99
N ILE A 150 -7.18 -8.30 -13.68
CA ILE A 150 -6.64 -9.50 -13.04
C ILE A 150 -7.68 -10.63 -12.99
N ALA A 151 -8.97 -10.30 -12.84
CA ALA A 151 -10.05 -11.27 -12.94
C ALA A 151 -10.13 -11.88 -14.36
N GLU A 152 -10.12 -11.04 -15.40
CA GLU A 152 -10.11 -11.47 -16.81
C GLU A 152 -8.87 -12.31 -17.16
N ALA A 153 -7.69 -11.93 -16.63
CA ALA A 153 -6.45 -12.66 -16.85
C ALA A 153 -6.49 -14.04 -16.18
N ALA A 154 -7.01 -14.12 -14.95
CA ALA A 154 -7.08 -15.35 -14.19
C ALA A 154 -8.12 -16.35 -14.72
N GLU A 155 -9.12 -15.91 -15.49
CA GLU A 155 -9.98 -16.82 -16.26
C GLU A 155 -9.19 -17.64 -17.28
N LYS A 156 -8.20 -17.01 -17.91
CA LYS A 156 -7.41 -17.58 -19.00
C LYS A 156 -6.15 -18.29 -18.52
N ASP A 157 -5.66 -17.90 -17.34
CA ASP A 157 -4.43 -18.41 -16.75
C ASP A 157 -4.64 -18.88 -15.30
N SER A 158 -4.64 -20.19 -15.12
CA SER A 158 -4.78 -20.83 -13.81
C SER A 158 -3.58 -20.64 -12.89
N LYS A 159 -2.45 -20.14 -13.41
CA LYS A 159 -1.24 -19.87 -12.61
C LYS A 159 -1.28 -18.51 -11.90
N ILE A 160 -2.19 -17.61 -12.27
CA ILE A 160 -2.29 -16.30 -11.61
C ILE A 160 -2.84 -16.48 -10.19
N CYS A 161 -2.13 -15.92 -9.22
CA CYS A 161 -2.57 -15.81 -7.84
C CYS A 161 -2.60 -14.33 -7.43
N ALA A 162 -3.70 -13.88 -6.84
CA ALA A 162 -3.82 -12.53 -6.30
C ALA A 162 -3.48 -12.55 -4.81
N VAL A 163 -2.52 -11.72 -4.40
CA VAL A 163 -2.09 -11.58 -3.01
C VAL A 163 -2.30 -10.14 -2.57
N THR A 164 -2.80 -9.94 -1.34
CA THR A 164 -2.95 -8.61 -0.73
C THR A 164 -2.67 -8.67 0.77
N ALA A 165 -2.39 -7.51 1.36
CA ALA A 165 -2.17 -7.35 2.78
C ALA A 165 -3.33 -6.54 3.41
N ALA A 166 -4.46 -7.20 3.68
CA ALA A 166 -5.68 -6.59 4.23
C ALA A 166 -6.32 -5.46 3.39
N MET A 167 -6.01 -5.35 2.10
CA MET A 167 -6.45 -4.25 1.24
C MET A 167 -7.32 -4.68 0.07
N LYS A 168 -8.01 -5.84 0.17
CA LYS A 168 -8.86 -6.40 -0.88
C LYS A 168 -9.75 -5.33 -1.57
N ASP A 169 -10.50 -4.55 -0.78
CA ASP A 169 -11.42 -3.53 -1.30
C ASP A 169 -10.71 -2.25 -1.76
N GLY A 170 -9.52 -2.00 -1.20
CA GLY A 170 -8.70 -0.85 -1.53
C GLY A 170 -7.96 -1.01 -2.85
N THR A 171 -7.67 -2.24 -3.27
CA THR A 171 -6.91 -2.56 -4.48
C THR A 171 -7.76 -3.21 -5.57
N GLY A 172 -9.10 -3.21 -5.46
CA GLY A 172 -9.99 -3.73 -6.50
C GLY A 172 -10.02 -5.25 -6.65
N LEU A 173 -9.67 -6.01 -5.60
CA LEU A 173 -9.59 -7.48 -5.67
C LEU A 173 -10.89 -8.22 -5.29
N GLU A 174 -12.00 -7.49 -5.08
CA GLU A 174 -13.27 -8.07 -4.66
C GLU A 174 -13.78 -9.11 -5.64
N GLU A 175 -13.78 -8.78 -6.93
CA GLU A 175 -14.23 -9.68 -7.99
C GLU A 175 -13.35 -10.94 -8.04
N PHE A 176 -12.03 -10.78 -8.00
CA PHE A 176 -11.09 -11.90 -8.03
C PHE A 176 -11.32 -12.84 -6.83
N ALA A 177 -11.47 -12.28 -5.63
CA ALA A 177 -11.66 -13.05 -4.40
C ALA A 177 -12.94 -13.90 -4.43
N VAL A 178 -14.02 -13.38 -5.04
CA VAL A 178 -15.29 -14.11 -5.19
C VAL A 178 -15.18 -15.21 -6.24
N ARG A 179 -14.54 -14.91 -7.37
CA ARG A 179 -14.51 -15.81 -8.54
C ARG A 179 -13.44 -16.89 -8.44
N PHE A 180 -12.33 -16.60 -7.77
CA PHE A 180 -11.16 -17.47 -7.66
C PHE A 180 -10.65 -17.60 -6.21
N PRO A 181 -11.50 -18.03 -5.25
CA PRO A 181 -11.16 -18.06 -3.83
C PRO A 181 -9.91 -18.91 -3.53
N GLU A 182 -9.69 -20.01 -4.27
CA GLU A 182 -8.53 -20.90 -4.10
C GLU A 182 -7.20 -20.29 -4.57
N ARG A 183 -7.23 -19.13 -5.24
CA ARG A 183 -6.04 -18.43 -5.76
C ARG A 183 -5.95 -17.00 -5.23
N PHE A 184 -6.79 -16.64 -4.27
CA PHE A 184 -6.81 -15.36 -3.60
C PHE A 184 -6.26 -15.52 -2.18
N TYR A 185 -5.26 -14.71 -1.84
CA TYR A 185 -4.61 -14.76 -0.53
C TYR A 185 -4.60 -13.38 0.11
N ASP A 186 -5.34 -13.23 1.21
CA ASP A 186 -5.22 -12.09 2.11
C ASP A 186 -4.39 -12.51 3.32
N VAL A 187 -3.22 -11.89 3.47
CA VAL A 187 -2.28 -12.22 4.56
C VAL A 187 -2.46 -11.36 5.81
N GLY A 188 -3.46 -10.48 5.83
CA GLY A 188 -3.59 -9.45 6.88
C GLY A 188 -2.60 -8.30 6.68
N ILE A 189 -2.41 -7.45 7.69
CA ILE A 189 -1.48 -6.31 7.63
C ILE A 189 -0.04 -6.81 7.82
N ALA A 190 0.46 -7.52 6.81
CA ALA A 190 1.75 -8.21 6.81
C ALA A 190 2.39 -8.17 5.42
N GLU A 191 2.67 -6.97 4.90
CA GLU A 191 3.31 -6.77 3.60
C GLU A 191 4.63 -7.53 3.42
N PRO A 192 5.53 -7.63 4.43
CA PRO A 192 6.73 -8.48 4.32
C PRO A 192 6.37 -9.93 4.00
N HIS A 193 5.38 -10.48 4.72
CA HIS A 193 4.94 -11.85 4.48
C HIS A 193 4.30 -12.02 3.11
N ALA A 194 3.49 -11.06 2.65
CA ALA A 194 2.92 -11.09 1.30
C ALA A 194 4.00 -11.15 0.22
N ALA A 195 5.05 -10.33 0.36
CA ALA A 195 6.16 -10.28 -0.59
C ALA A 195 6.93 -11.62 -0.63
N THR A 196 7.38 -12.14 0.52
CA THR A 196 8.06 -13.45 0.59
C THR A 196 7.16 -14.60 0.12
N PHE A 197 5.86 -14.55 0.46
CA PHE A 197 4.90 -15.56 0.03
C PHE A 197 4.75 -15.58 -1.50
N CYS A 198 4.70 -14.40 -2.14
CA CYS A 198 4.73 -14.29 -3.59
C CYS A 198 6.02 -14.86 -4.18
N ALA A 199 7.19 -14.59 -3.61
CA ALA A 199 8.43 -15.21 -4.07
C ALA A 199 8.35 -16.75 -4.04
N GLY A 200 7.82 -17.33 -2.96
CA GLY A 200 7.59 -18.76 -2.85
C GLY A 200 6.59 -19.33 -3.87
N LEU A 201 5.51 -18.60 -4.17
CA LEU A 201 4.57 -18.96 -5.23
C LEU A 201 5.24 -18.97 -6.61
N SER A 202 6.07 -17.96 -6.88
CA SER A 202 6.81 -17.84 -8.14
C SER A 202 7.79 -19.00 -8.34
N ALA A 203 8.56 -19.33 -7.29
CA ALA A 203 9.45 -20.51 -7.27
C ALA A 203 8.68 -21.83 -7.49
N GLY A 204 7.42 -21.89 -7.04
CA GLY A 204 6.49 -22.99 -7.28
C GLY A 204 5.88 -23.03 -8.70
N GLY A 205 6.24 -22.09 -9.57
CA GLY A 205 5.80 -22.02 -10.96
C GLY A 205 4.45 -21.31 -11.19
N PHE A 206 3.95 -20.60 -10.18
CA PHE A 206 2.79 -19.70 -10.29
C PHE A 206 3.21 -18.29 -10.76
N ARG A 207 2.23 -17.45 -11.07
CA ARG A 207 2.39 -16.04 -11.46
C ARG A 207 1.72 -15.14 -10.42
N PRO A 208 2.39 -14.88 -9.30
CA PRO A 208 1.80 -14.08 -8.22
C PRO A 208 1.74 -12.60 -8.59
N VAL A 209 0.59 -11.98 -8.32
CA VAL A 209 0.36 -10.54 -8.40
C VAL A 209 0.09 -10.03 -7.00
N PHE A 210 1.03 -9.28 -6.43
CA PHE A 210 0.88 -8.65 -5.13
C PHE A 210 0.30 -7.23 -5.30
N ALA A 211 -0.96 -7.05 -4.93
CA ALA A 211 -1.62 -5.75 -4.94
C ALA A 211 -1.41 -5.04 -3.60
N VAL A 212 -0.75 -3.88 -3.65
CA VAL A 212 -0.26 -3.16 -2.48
C VAL A 212 -0.17 -1.67 -2.76
N TYR A 213 -0.35 -0.83 -1.75
CA TYR A 213 -0.14 0.62 -1.92
C TYR A 213 1.36 0.92 -1.90
N SER A 214 1.80 1.93 -2.66
CA SER A 214 3.20 2.39 -2.68
C SER A 214 3.73 2.65 -1.26
N THR A 215 2.95 3.32 -0.40
CA THR A 215 3.36 3.61 0.98
C THR A 215 3.58 2.35 1.83
N PHE A 216 2.74 1.33 1.66
CA PHE A 216 2.84 0.10 2.44
C PHE A 216 3.88 -0.88 1.89
N LEU A 217 4.16 -0.81 0.58
CA LEU A 217 5.26 -1.57 -0.03
C LEU A 217 6.63 -1.24 0.61
N GLN A 218 6.79 -0.05 1.20
CA GLN A 218 7.98 0.31 1.98
C GLN A 218 8.31 -0.74 3.08
N ARG A 219 7.29 -1.39 3.66
CA ARG A 219 7.50 -2.43 4.68
C ARG A 219 8.11 -3.71 4.12
N ALA A 220 7.98 -3.95 2.83
CA ALA A 220 8.49 -5.15 2.16
C ALA A 220 9.77 -4.91 1.35
N TYR A 221 10.50 -3.80 1.60
CA TYR A 221 11.71 -3.46 0.85
C TYR A 221 12.74 -4.58 0.84
N ASP A 222 13.07 -5.12 2.01
CA ASP A 222 14.06 -6.20 2.14
C ASP A 222 13.58 -7.49 1.46
N GLN A 223 12.29 -7.81 1.53
CA GLN A 223 11.73 -9.00 0.89
C GLN A 223 11.74 -8.90 -0.64
N VAL A 224 11.47 -7.71 -1.20
CA VAL A 224 11.63 -7.50 -2.65
C VAL A 224 13.09 -7.68 -3.06
N MET A 225 14.04 -7.19 -2.25
CA MET A 225 15.47 -7.32 -2.54
C MET A 225 15.98 -8.75 -2.37
N GLN A 226 15.79 -9.36 -1.20
CA GLN A 226 16.35 -10.66 -0.82
C GLN A 226 15.59 -11.81 -1.46
N ASP A 227 14.26 -11.83 -1.31
CA ASP A 227 13.46 -13.01 -1.66
C ASP A 227 13.05 -13.00 -3.14
N MET A 228 12.93 -11.81 -3.75
CA MET A 228 12.57 -11.71 -5.18
C MET A 228 13.80 -11.46 -6.07
N ALA A 229 14.53 -10.37 -5.85
CA ALA A 229 15.52 -9.91 -6.82
C ALA A 229 16.76 -10.80 -6.91
N ILE A 230 17.30 -11.30 -5.79
CA ILE A 230 18.49 -12.17 -5.79
C ILE A 230 18.25 -13.47 -6.57
N ALA A 231 17.10 -14.11 -6.35
CA ALA A 231 16.71 -15.33 -7.06
C ALA A 231 16.07 -15.05 -8.43
N ASN A 232 15.89 -13.78 -8.80
CA ASN A 232 15.20 -13.33 -10.00
C ASN A 232 13.79 -13.94 -10.13
N GLU A 233 13.09 -14.06 -9.01
CA GLU A 233 11.73 -14.60 -8.95
C GLU A 233 10.76 -13.67 -9.68
N HIS A 234 9.87 -14.26 -10.46
CA HIS A 234 8.91 -13.50 -11.25
C HIS A 234 7.68 -13.15 -10.43
N VAL A 235 7.71 -11.96 -9.82
CA VAL A 235 6.59 -11.41 -9.03
C VAL A 235 6.16 -10.09 -9.63
N VAL A 236 4.85 -9.93 -9.87
CA VAL A 236 4.29 -8.65 -10.29
C VAL A 236 3.77 -7.91 -9.06
N LEU A 237 4.39 -6.77 -8.76
CA LEU A 237 3.95 -5.81 -7.75
C LEU A 237 2.99 -4.82 -8.43
N ALA A 238 1.69 -4.95 -8.15
CA ALA A 238 0.68 -3.98 -8.58
C ALA A 238 0.61 -2.86 -7.54
N VAL A 239 1.37 -1.79 -7.80
CA VAL A 239 1.64 -0.71 -6.85
C VAL A 239 0.62 0.40 -7.02
N ASP A 240 -0.48 0.28 -6.29
CA ASP A 240 -1.55 1.26 -6.24
C ASP A 240 -1.16 2.48 -5.38
N ARG A 241 -1.94 3.56 -5.44
CA ARG A 241 -1.72 4.80 -4.65
C ARG A 241 -0.28 5.33 -4.82
N ALA A 242 0.30 5.14 -5.99
CA ALA A 242 1.63 5.62 -6.30
C ALA A 242 1.62 7.14 -6.51
N GLY A 243 2.61 7.83 -5.94
CA GLY A 243 2.67 9.29 -5.89
C GLY A 243 1.86 9.87 -4.74
N ILE A 244 1.32 11.07 -4.95
CA ILE A 244 0.56 11.85 -3.98
C ILE A 244 -0.84 11.25 -3.81
N VAL A 245 -1.24 10.94 -2.59
CA VAL A 245 -2.57 10.39 -2.29
C VAL A 245 -3.57 11.45 -1.80
N GLY A 246 -3.05 12.63 -1.47
CA GLY A 246 -3.81 13.80 -1.06
C GLY A 246 -4.28 13.73 0.39
N GLU A 247 -5.59 13.57 0.58
CA GLU A 247 -6.29 13.73 1.86
C GLU A 247 -5.92 12.71 2.95
N ASP A 248 -5.19 11.65 2.62
CA ASP A 248 -4.74 10.66 3.62
C ASP A 248 -3.49 11.15 4.39
N GLY A 249 -2.88 12.25 3.94
CA GLY A 249 -1.77 12.92 4.63
C GLY A 249 -0.42 12.23 4.50
N GLU A 250 0.54 12.74 5.27
CA GLU A 250 1.98 12.46 5.22
C GLU A 250 2.29 10.97 5.26
N THR A 251 1.54 10.23 6.09
CA THR A 251 1.77 8.79 6.34
C THR A 251 1.41 7.91 5.15
N HIS A 252 0.59 8.40 4.23
CA HIS A 252 0.08 7.62 3.10
C HIS A 252 0.65 8.05 1.75
N GLN A 253 1.44 9.12 1.69
CA GLN A 253 2.07 9.57 0.45
C GLN A 253 2.98 8.46 -0.13
N GLY A 254 2.58 7.91 -1.28
CA GLY A 254 3.27 6.85 -2.00
C GLY A 254 4.42 7.38 -2.88
N VAL A 255 5.26 8.25 -2.33
CA VAL A 255 6.20 9.06 -3.12
C VAL A 255 7.62 8.50 -3.18
N PHE A 256 7.88 7.40 -2.45
CA PHE A 256 9.22 6.84 -2.26
C PHE A 256 9.48 5.54 -3.03
N ASP A 257 8.46 4.95 -3.68
CA ASP A 257 8.59 3.64 -4.34
C ASP A 257 9.63 3.64 -5.46
N ILE A 258 9.71 4.71 -6.25
CA ILE A 258 10.76 4.87 -7.24
C ILE A 258 12.13 4.83 -6.57
N SER A 259 12.35 5.62 -5.52
CA SER A 259 13.63 5.76 -4.85
C SER A 259 14.17 4.42 -4.32
N PHE A 260 13.33 3.64 -3.64
CA PHE A 260 13.77 2.38 -3.08
C PHE A 260 13.79 1.24 -4.12
N LEU A 261 12.79 1.12 -5.00
CA LEU A 261 12.75 0.02 -5.98
C LEU A 261 13.85 0.16 -7.03
N SER A 262 14.15 1.38 -7.46
CA SER A 262 15.18 1.62 -8.48
C SER A 262 16.60 1.28 -8.01
N SER A 263 16.81 1.18 -6.70
CA SER A 263 18.09 0.73 -6.11
C SER A 263 18.30 -0.79 -6.19
N ILE A 264 17.23 -1.56 -6.46
CA ILE A 264 17.26 -3.02 -6.45
C ILE A 264 17.62 -3.54 -7.86
N PRO A 265 18.67 -4.37 -8.01
CA PRO A 265 19.04 -4.95 -9.30
C PRO A 265 17.93 -5.80 -9.92
N GLY A 266 17.82 -5.80 -11.25
CA GLY A 266 16.88 -6.65 -11.98
C GLY A 266 15.43 -6.16 -12.00
N MET A 267 15.10 -5.07 -11.29
CA MET A 267 13.76 -4.50 -11.29
C MET A 267 13.34 -4.00 -12.68
N THR A 268 12.11 -4.35 -13.06
CA THR A 268 11.36 -3.63 -14.09
C THR A 268 10.35 -2.71 -13.42
N ILE A 269 10.29 -1.43 -13.79
CA ILE A 269 9.33 -0.46 -13.25
C ILE A 269 8.55 0.18 -14.40
N LEU A 270 7.24 0.01 -14.38
CA LEU A 270 6.29 0.56 -15.35
C LEU A 270 5.37 1.56 -14.64
N SER A 271 5.08 2.69 -15.29
CA SER A 271 4.25 3.77 -14.77
C SER A 271 3.20 4.20 -15.82
N PRO A 272 2.16 3.38 -16.05
CA PRO A 272 1.06 3.74 -16.95
C PRO A 272 0.39 5.05 -16.52
N ALA A 273 -0.07 5.83 -17.50
CA ALA A 273 -0.77 7.09 -17.24
C ALA A 273 -2.28 7.04 -17.57
N THR A 274 -2.71 6.01 -18.30
CA THR A 274 -4.08 5.82 -18.78
C THR A 274 -4.60 4.43 -18.47
N TYR A 275 -5.92 4.20 -18.51
CA TYR A 275 -6.48 2.87 -18.28
C TYR A 275 -6.02 1.83 -19.33
N PRO A 276 -5.97 2.15 -20.64
CA PRO A 276 -5.41 1.24 -21.63
C PRO A 276 -3.93 0.93 -21.39
N GLU A 277 -3.13 1.91 -20.98
CA GLU A 277 -1.72 1.69 -20.63
C GLU A 277 -1.57 0.80 -19.40
N LEU A 278 -2.44 0.94 -18.39
CA LEU A 278 -2.40 0.07 -17.23
C LEU A 278 -2.61 -1.39 -17.62
N ARG A 279 -3.64 -1.68 -18.42
CA ARG A 279 -3.89 -3.03 -18.93
C ARG A 279 -2.71 -3.57 -19.74
N ALA A 280 -2.16 -2.77 -20.65
CA ALA A 280 -1.00 -3.16 -21.46
C ALA A 280 0.26 -3.41 -20.60
N CYS A 281 0.51 -2.57 -19.59
CA CYS A 281 1.63 -2.74 -18.66
C CYS A 281 1.48 -4.00 -17.82
N LEU A 282 0.26 -4.31 -17.35
CA LEU A 282 -0.03 -5.52 -16.57
C LEU A 282 0.12 -6.79 -17.42
N ASP A 283 -0.41 -6.79 -18.65
CA ASP A 283 -0.19 -7.89 -19.61
C ASP A 283 1.30 -8.10 -19.87
N ARG A 284 2.03 -7.01 -20.12
CA ARG A 284 3.47 -7.07 -20.34
C ARG A 284 4.20 -7.57 -19.09
N ALA A 285 3.84 -7.08 -17.91
CA ALA A 285 4.44 -7.47 -16.65
C ALA A 285 4.30 -8.98 -16.40
N VAL A 286 3.10 -9.55 -16.58
CA VAL A 286 2.86 -10.98 -16.29
C VAL A 286 3.40 -11.91 -17.38
N TYR A 287 3.36 -11.51 -18.65
CA TYR A 287 3.61 -12.46 -19.75
C TYR A 287 4.91 -12.21 -20.52
N ARG A 288 5.54 -11.04 -20.39
CA ARG A 288 6.71 -10.65 -21.20
C ARG A 288 7.92 -10.19 -20.40
N CYS A 289 7.74 -9.84 -19.14
CA CYS A 289 8.83 -9.50 -18.24
C CYS A 289 9.28 -10.74 -17.43
N THR A 290 10.44 -10.61 -16.78
CA THR A 290 11.04 -11.63 -15.91
C THR A 290 11.60 -10.94 -14.67
N GLY A 291 11.80 -11.68 -13.58
CA GLY A 291 12.20 -11.10 -12.31
C GLY A 291 11.08 -10.26 -11.67
N PRO A 292 11.40 -9.45 -10.65
CA PRO A 292 10.42 -8.59 -9.99
C PRO A 292 10.03 -7.40 -10.88
N VAL A 293 8.73 -7.20 -11.03
CA VAL A 293 8.16 -6.16 -11.89
C VAL A 293 7.19 -5.31 -11.10
N ALA A 294 7.43 -4.00 -11.00
CA ALA A 294 6.50 -3.05 -10.41
C ALA A 294 5.69 -2.34 -11.51
N VAL A 295 4.37 -2.40 -11.41
CA VAL A 295 3.44 -1.59 -12.20
C VAL A 295 2.80 -0.58 -11.25
N ARG A 296 3.25 0.68 -11.30
CA ARG A 296 2.80 1.74 -10.38
C ARG A 296 1.72 2.59 -11.01
N TYR A 297 0.64 2.87 -10.28
CA TYR A 297 -0.47 3.69 -10.75
C TYR A 297 -1.09 4.51 -9.61
N PRO A 298 -1.58 5.72 -9.90
CA PRO A 298 -1.99 6.66 -8.87
C PRO A 298 -3.37 6.37 -8.31
N LYS A 299 -3.67 6.96 -7.14
CA LYS A 299 -5.04 7.03 -6.62
C LYS A 299 -5.90 7.89 -7.54
N GLY A 300 -7.13 7.46 -7.78
CA GLY A 300 -8.16 8.22 -8.48
C GLY A 300 -8.33 7.85 -9.95
N ARG A 301 -8.92 8.77 -10.72
CA ARG A 301 -9.29 8.52 -12.12
C ARG A 301 -8.20 8.91 -13.10
N GLU A 302 -8.26 8.34 -14.30
CA GLU A 302 -7.50 8.81 -15.45
C GLU A 302 -7.81 10.29 -15.72
N LYS A 303 -6.75 11.05 -16.02
CA LYS A 303 -6.83 12.42 -16.51
C LYS A 303 -6.74 12.40 -18.04
N VAL A 304 -7.47 13.29 -18.70
CA VAL A 304 -7.49 13.36 -20.16
C VAL A 304 -6.15 13.89 -20.66
N PHE A 305 -5.43 13.08 -21.43
CA PHE A 305 -4.22 13.51 -22.12
C PHE A 305 -4.58 14.33 -23.37
N PRO A 306 -3.86 15.44 -23.62
CA PRO A 306 -3.84 16.05 -24.93
C PRO A 306 -3.44 15.06 -26.02
N ALA A 307 -4.04 15.20 -27.21
CA ALA A 307 -3.70 14.37 -28.36
C ALA A 307 -2.28 14.65 -28.87
N GLY A 308 -1.74 13.75 -29.68
CA GLY A 308 -0.47 13.98 -30.40
C GLY A 308 0.76 13.35 -29.76
N LEU A 309 0.62 12.54 -28.71
CA LEU A 309 1.71 11.68 -28.26
C LEU A 309 1.85 10.45 -29.17
N HIS A 310 3.06 10.21 -29.68
CA HIS A 310 3.40 9.10 -30.58
C HIS A 310 4.57 8.30 -30.04
N GLY A 311 4.61 6.99 -30.27
CA GLY A 311 5.71 6.16 -29.81
C GLY A 311 5.33 4.70 -29.66
N ASN A 312 5.91 4.04 -28.67
CA ASN A 312 5.69 2.63 -28.38
C ASN A 312 5.21 2.43 -26.92
N GLU A 313 5.15 1.18 -26.48
CA GLU A 313 4.70 0.83 -25.12
C GLU A 313 5.65 1.30 -24.00
N LYS A 314 6.88 1.73 -24.32
CA LYS A 314 7.90 2.15 -23.34
C LYS A 314 7.94 3.66 -23.15
N PHE A 315 7.73 4.43 -24.22
CA PHE A 315 7.66 5.89 -24.17
C PHE A 315 6.90 6.45 -25.37
N GLN A 316 6.39 7.66 -25.21
CA GLN A 316 5.74 8.44 -26.26
C GLN A 316 6.26 9.88 -26.25
N ILE A 317 6.32 10.51 -27.41
CA ILE A 317 6.77 11.88 -27.61
C ILE A 317 5.76 12.68 -28.43
N SER A 318 5.53 13.95 -28.09
CA SER A 318 4.64 14.83 -28.87
C SER A 318 5.30 15.27 -30.17
N GLU A 319 6.47 15.89 -30.07
CA GLU A 319 7.26 16.35 -31.19
C GLU A 319 8.76 16.41 -30.85
N ASP A 320 9.59 16.39 -31.88
CA ASP A 320 11.03 16.59 -31.75
C ASP A 320 11.37 18.09 -31.69
N ALA A 321 11.54 18.61 -30.47
CA ALA A 321 11.95 19.99 -30.20
C ALA A 321 13.28 20.06 -29.42
N ASP A 322 13.96 21.20 -29.48
CA ASP A 322 15.21 21.48 -28.76
C ASP A 322 15.02 21.55 -27.23
N ILE A 323 13.83 21.96 -26.79
CA ILE A 323 13.40 22.01 -25.40
C ILE A 323 12.46 20.84 -25.16
N LEU A 324 12.71 20.04 -24.13
CA LEU A 324 11.95 18.83 -23.83
C LEU A 324 11.45 18.85 -22.38
N LEU A 325 10.15 18.66 -22.19
CA LEU A 325 9.55 18.27 -20.92
C LEU A 325 9.52 16.74 -20.84
N VAL A 326 10.07 16.16 -19.78
CA VAL A 326 10.11 14.71 -19.55
C VAL A 326 9.31 14.38 -18.31
N SER A 327 8.41 13.40 -18.40
CA SER A 327 7.57 13.00 -17.27
C SER A 327 7.02 11.59 -17.44
N TYR A 328 6.24 11.12 -16.47
CA TYR A 328 5.52 9.84 -16.51
C TYR A 328 4.30 9.87 -15.58
N GLY A 329 3.42 8.87 -15.69
CA GLY A 329 2.20 8.81 -14.88
C GLY A 329 1.28 10.02 -15.11
N ARG A 330 0.44 10.35 -14.13
CA ARG A 330 -0.59 11.39 -14.27
C ARG A 330 -0.05 12.82 -14.42
N ILE A 331 1.12 13.12 -13.85
CA ILE A 331 1.73 14.46 -13.92
C ILE A 331 2.20 14.81 -15.35
N ALA A 332 2.35 13.81 -16.23
CA ALA A 332 2.62 14.04 -17.64
C ALA A 332 1.50 14.83 -18.34
N VAL A 333 0.25 14.79 -17.85
CA VAL A 333 -0.85 15.63 -18.37
C VAL A 333 -0.53 17.12 -18.19
N SER A 334 -0.06 17.52 -17.01
CA SER A 334 0.33 18.91 -16.75
C SER A 334 1.47 19.36 -17.66
N CYS A 335 2.39 18.45 -18.01
CA CYS A 335 3.48 18.73 -18.94
C CYS A 335 2.96 18.94 -20.38
N CYS A 336 2.02 18.11 -20.85
CA CYS A 336 1.38 18.31 -22.15
C CYS A 336 0.65 19.65 -22.22
N GLN A 337 -0.14 19.99 -21.20
CA GLN A 337 -0.88 21.25 -21.16
C GLN A 337 0.08 22.46 -21.06
N ALA A 338 1.19 22.34 -20.34
CA ALA A 338 2.22 23.38 -20.29
C ALA A 338 2.87 23.61 -21.68
N ALA A 339 3.11 22.54 -22.44
CA ALA A 339 3.64 22.65 -23.79
C ALA A 339 2.66 23.37 -24.74
N GLU A 340 1.36 23.06 -24.68
CA GLU A 340 0.32 23.79 -25.45
C GLU A 340 0.29 25.28 -25.11
N LEU A 341 0.40 25.64 -23.82
CA LEU A 341 0.46 27.04 -23.39
C LEU A 341 1.72 27.77 -23.89
N LEU A 342 2.86 27.07 -23.97
CA LEU A 342 4.13 27.60 -24.48
C LEU A 342 4.09 27.77 -26.00
N GLU A 343 3.47 26.84 -26.72
CA GLU A 343 3.27 26.93 -28.16
C GLU A 343 2.45 28.18 -28.53
N GLN A 344 1.38 28.47 -27.78
CA GLN A 344 0.59 29.71 -27.92
C GLN A 344 1.42 30.99 -27.72
N ARG A 345 2.56 30.90 -27.02
CA ARG A 345 3.50 32.00 -26.79
C ARG A 345 4.68 31.98 -27.78
N GLY A 346 4.66 31.10 -28.76
CA GLY A 346 5.72 30.94 -29.77
C GLY A 346 6.96 30.19 -29.28
N ILE A 347 6.88 29.48 -28.15
CA ILE A 347 7.97 28.67 -27.60
C ILE A 347 7.67 27.20 -27.91
N ARG A 348 8.50 26.59 -28.77
CA ARG A 348 8.35 25.19 -29.17
C ARG A 348 8.95 24.24 -28.13
N VAL A 349 8.11 23.39 -27.52
CA VAL A 349 8.51 22.43 -26.48
C VAL A 349 7.91 21.06 -26.76
N GLY A 350 8.76 20.04 -26.84
CA GLY A 350 8.34 18.65 -26.95
C GLY A 350 8.04 18.06 -25.57
N VAL A 351 7.17 17.06 -25.51
CA VAL A 351 6.88 16.30 -24.29
C VAL A 351 7.23 14.84 -24.50
N LEU A 352 8.12 14.30 -23.68
CA LEU A 352 8.47 12.90 -23.61
C LEU A 352 7.81 12.26 -22.38
N LYS A 353 6.78 11.45 -22.62
CA LYS A 353 6.13 10.65 -21.58
C LYS A 353 6.75 9.26 -21.53
N LEU A 354 7.36 8.92 -20.40
CA LEU A 354 7.85 7.58 -20.13
C LEU A 354 6.71 6.70 -19.59
N THR A 355 6.67 5.45 -20.04
CA THR A 355 5.82 4.39 -19.49
C THR A 355 6.68 3.30 -18.84
N GLN A 356 7.86 3.02 -19.38
CA GLN A 356 8.89 2.19 -18.75
C GLN A 356 9.96 3.08 -18.13
N LEU A 357 10.12 2.97 -16.81
CA LEU A 357 11.11 3.71 -16.03
C LEU A 357 12.40 2.91 -15.88
N LEU A 358 12.26 1.62 -15.57
CA LEU A 358 13.36 0.66 -15.52
C LEU A 358 12.99 -0.65 -16.25
N PRO A 359 13.97 -1.32 -16.89
CA PRO A 359 15.30 -0.81 -17.20
C PRO A 359 15.20 0.43 -18.10
N TYR A 360 16.16 1.35 -17.99
CA TYR A 360 16.13 2.59 -18.78
C TYR A 360 16.16 2.27 -20.27
N CYS A 361 15.33 2.94 -21.07
CA CYS A 361 15.24 2.66 -22.51
C CYS A 361 16.48 3.20 -23.22
N GLU A 362 17.29 2.31 -23.80
CA GLU A 362 18.56 2.65 -24.47
C GLU A 362 18.39 3.69 -25.59
N GLU A 363 17.26 3.65 -26.30
CA GLU A 363 16.89 4.57 -27.38
C GLU A 363 16.74 6.03 -26.92
N LEU A 364 16.47 6.27 -25.63
CA LEU A 364 16.25 7.62 -25.11
C LEU A 364 17.55 8.41 -25.02
N LEU A 365 18.67 7.77 -24.67
CA LEU A 365 19.91 8.49 -24.39
C LEU A 365 20.42 9.29 -25.62
N PRO A 366 20.54 8.71 -26.84
CA PRO A 366 20.93 9.47 -28.01
C PRO A 366 19.96 10.61 -28.37
N MET A 367 18.67 10.45 -28.05
CA MET A 367 17.66 11.50 -28.26
C MET A 367 17.86 12.65 -27.27
N LEU A 368 18.05 12.34 -25.99
CA LEU A 368 18.21 13.34 -24.92
C LEU A 368 19.53 14.11 -25.06
N LEU A 369 20.61 13.46 -25.48
CA LEU A 369 21.92 14.11 -25.67
C LEU A 369 21.90 15.26 -26.69
N LYS A 370 20.93 15.26 -27.62
CA LYS A 370 20.78 16.30 -28.65
C LYS A 370 19.99 17.52 -28.20
N LYS A 371 19.34 17.48 -27.03
CA LYS A 371 18.43 18.54 -26.56
C LYS A 371 19.20 19.71 -25.98
N LYS A 372 18.77 20.94 -26.25
CA LYS A 372 19.36 22.16 -25.64
C LYS A 372 18.97 22.30 -24.18
N SER A 373 17.74 21.95 -23.82
CA SER A 373 17.26 21.99 -22.44
C SER A 373 16.26 20.87 -22.17
N ILE A 374 16.42 20.21 -21.04
CA ILE A 374 15.55 19.12 -20.58
C ILE A 374 15.00 19.52 -19.21
N PHE A 375 13.68 19.47 -19.09
CA PHE A 375 12.92 19.76 -17.88
C PHE A 375 12.23 18.46 -17.45
N PHE A 376 12.70 17.84 -16.37
CA PHE A 376 12.12 16.60 -15.85
C PHE A 376 11.16 16.92 -14.71
N VAL A 377 9.90 16.50 -14.84
CA VAL A 377 8.88 16.62 -13.80
C VAL A 377 8.42 15.23 -13.39
N GLU A 378 8.55 14.89 -12.11
CA GLU A 378 8.13 13.57 -11.64
C GLU A 378 7.44 13.60 -10.28
N GLU A 379 6.44 12.73 -10.16
CA GLU A 379 5.69 12.51 -8.93
C GLU A 379 6.37 11.42 -8.09
N SER A 380 7.56 11.75 -7.59
CA SER A 380 8.37 10.94 -6.68
C SER A 380 9.33 11.84 -5.87
N SER A 381 9.88 11.32 -4.78
CA SER A 381 10.97 11.99 -4.06
C SER A 381 12.16 12.24 -5.00
N GLU A 382 12.72 13.45 -4.94
CA GLU A 382 13.89 13.84 -5.74
C GLU A 382 15.12 12.95 -5.50
N GLN A 383 15.29 12.41 -4.28
CA GLN A 383 16.39 11.51 -3.98
C GLN A 383 16.08 10.10 -4.50
N GLY A 384 16.97 9.54 -5.33
CA GLY A 384 16.79 8.22 -5.95
C GLY A 384 15.77 8.22 -7.10
N SER A 385 15.41 9.39 -7.60
CA SER A 385 14.36 9.58 -8.59
C SER A 385 14.81 9.20 -10.02
N ILE A 386 13.86 9.04 -10.95
CA ILE A 386 14.21 8.76 -12.36
C ILE A 386 14.87 9.99 -13.00
N ALA A 387 14.48 11.21 -12.61
CA ALA A 387 15.17 12.42 -13.03
C ALA A 387 16.62 12.43 -12.54
N GLN A 388 16.88 12.12 -11.27
CA GLN A 388 18.24 12.05 -10.76
C GLN A 388 19.09 11.03 -11.51
N MET A 389 18.54 9.84 -11.78
CA MET A 389 19.21 8.81 -12.58
C MET A 389 19.47 9.26 -14.02
N THR A 390 18.48 9.89 -14.65
CA THR A 390 18.58 10.42 -16.02
C THR A 390 19.65 11.51 -16.10
N GLY A 391 19.67 12.46 -15.16
CA GLY A 391 20.68 13.50 -15.07
C GLY A 391 22.09 12.92 -14.92
N ASN A 392 22.27 11.94 -14.03
CA ASN A 392 23.56 11.25 -13.87
C ASN A 392 23.99 10.53 -15.16
N LEU A 393 23.06 9.87 -15.85
CA LEU A 393 23.32 9.20 -17.13
C LEU A 393 23.74 10.22 -18.21
N LEU A 394 23.05 11.36 -18.30
CA LEU A 394 23.37 12.44 -19.23
C LEU A 394 24.76 13.02 -18.98
N LEU A 395 25.09 13.33 -17.72
CA LEU A 395 26.40 13.85 -17.34
C LEU A 395 27.52 12.88 -17.69
N LYS A 396 27.36 11.58 -17.38
CA LYS A 396 28.34 10.53 -17.72
C LYS A 396 28.57 10.38 -19.22
N ASN A 397 27.60 10.75 -20.06
CA ASN A 397 27.68 10.66 -21.51
C ASN A 397 27.93 12.02 -22.20
N GLY A 398 28.39 13.03 -21.44
CA GLY A 398 28.88 14.28 -21.99
C GLY A 398 27.79 15.26 -22.45
N TYR A 399 26.58 15.19 -21.88
CA TYR A 399 25.52 16.16 -22.15
C TYR A 399 25.99 17.60 -21.87
N GLN A 400 25.81 18.49 -22.86
CA GLN A 400 26.21 19.91 -22.78
C GLN A 400 25.04 20.89 -22.64
N GLY A 401 23.80 20.38 -22.65
CA GLY A 401 22.61 21.21 -22.48
C GLY A 401 22.30 21.50 -21.01
N ARG A 402 21.17 22.17 -20.78
CA ARG A 402 20.69 22.47 -19.42
C ARG A 402 19.71 21.40 -18.96
N TYR A 403 19.89 20.92 -17.73
CA TYR A 403 19.02 19.90 -17.14
C TYR A 403 18.37 20.47 -15.87
N PHE A 404 17.03 20.49 -15.84
CA PHE A 404 16.24 21.02 -14.74
C PHE A 404 15.31 19.94 -14.20
N VAL A 405 15.10 19.92 -12.88
CA VAL A 405 14.28 18.92 -12.20
C VAL A 405 13.22 19.58 -11.34
N ARG A 406 12.00 19.07 -11.40
CA ARG A 406 10.92 19.28 -10.44
C ARG A 406 10.43 17.91 -9.97
N ALA A 407 10.87 17.54 -8.78
CA ALA A 407 10.44 16.35 -8.07
C ALA A 407 10.00 16.75 -6.65
N ILE A 408 9.50 15.80 -5.87
CA ILE A 408 9.05 16.09 -4.51
C ILE A 408 10.29 16.42 -3.67
N PRO A 409 10.35 17.62 -3.04
CA PRO A 409 11.51 18.03 -2.26
C PRO A 409 11.68 17.13 -1.03
N ASN A 410 12.86 17.21 -0.39
CA ASN A 410 13.18 16.42 0.82
C ASN A 410 12.39 16.88 2.06
N ARG A 411 11.08 16.64 2.05
CA ARG A 411 10.14 16.87 3.15
C ARG A 411 8.91 15.98 2.97
N PHE A 412 8.18 15.76 4.06
CA PHE A 412 6.87 15.14 4.01
C PHE A 412 5.83 16.13 3.48
N LEU A 413 4.89 15.64 2.66
CA LEU A 413 3.79 16.43 2.11
C LEU A 413 2.56 16.28 3.01
N ALA A 414 2.09 17.41 3.52
CA ALA A 414 0.93 17.47 4.40
C ALA A 414 -0.35 17.02 3.71
N GLN A 415 -1.38 16.75 4.52
CA GLN A 415 -2.73 16.49 4.05
C GLN A 415 -3.29 17.70 3.28
N ALA A 416 -3.62 17.48 2.01
CA ALA A 416 -4.33 18.43 1.14
C ALA A 416 -4.87 17.67 -0.08
N SER A 417 -5.72 18.28 -0.91
CA SER A 417 -6.10 17.67 -2.18
C SER A 417 -4.90 17.53 -3.12
N VAL A 418 -4.96 16.59 -4.07
CA VAL A 418 -3.87 16.40 -5.06
C VAL A 418 -3.61 17.69 -5.85
N ASP A 419 -4.67 18.40 -6.22
CA ASP A 419 -4.56 19.63 -7.02
C ASP A 419 -3.93 20.77 -6.20
N GLU A 420 -4.24 20.91 -4.91
CA GLU A 420 -3.59 21.88 -4.01
C GLU A 420 -2.10 21.56 -3.81
N ILE A 421 -1.75 20.28 -3.64
CA ILE A 421 -0.34 19.87 -3.54
C ILE A 421 0.40 20.16 -4.85
N PHE A 422 -0.23 19.93 -6.00
CA PHE A 422 0.36 20.29 -7.30
C PHE A 422 0.56 21.80 -7.42
N GLU A 423 -0.37 22.62 -6.97
CA GLU A 423 -0.22 24.07 -6.94
C GLU A 423 0.93 24.52 -6.01
N GLU A 424 1.02 23.94 -4.81
CA GLU A 424 2.11 24.20 -3.86
C GLU A 424 3.48 23.84 -4.44
N LEU A 425 3.58 22.72 -5.16
CA LEU A 425 4.82 22.24 -5.77
C LEU A 425 5.18 22.97 -7.08
N GLY A 426 4.32 23.84 -7.60
CA GLY A 426 4.56 24.54 -8.86
C GLY A 426 4.28 23.69 -10.10
N TRP A 427 3.38 22.71 -10.00
CA TRP A 427 3.17 21.66 -11.00
C TRP A 427 1.88 21.82 -11.81
N THR A 428 1.17 22.93 -11.62
CA THR A 428 0.09 23.31 -12.55
C THR A 428 0.65 23.59 -13.94
N PRO A 429 -0.14 23.41 -15.02
CA PRO A 429 0.30 23.72 -16.38
C PRO A 429 0.88 25.13 -16.52
N GLN A 430 0.27 26.12 -15.87
CA GLN A 430 0.70 27.52 -15.90
C GLN A 430 2.05 27.70 -15.20
N GLN A 431 2.26 27.09 -14.04
CA GLN A 431 3.52 27.18 -13.29
C GLN A 431 4.65 26.40 -13.98
N LEU A 432 4.35 25.29 -14.65
CA LEU A 432 5.33 24.56 -15.47
C LEU A 432 5.70 25.36 -16.73
N ALA A 433 4.73 25.97 -17.41
CA ALA A 433 5.00 26.83 -18.56
C ALA A 433 5.86 28.04 -18.16
N ALA A 434 5.50 28.72 -17.07
CA ALA A 434 6.29 29.84 -16.55
C ALA A 434 7.72 29.45 -16.19
N TRP A 435 7.90 28.26 -15.59
CA TRP A 435 9.23 27.73 -15.25
C TRP A 435 10.12 27.51 -16.46
N VAL A 436 9.57 26.89 -17.52
CA VAL A 436 10.30 26.70 -18.77
C VAL A 436 10.64 28.06 -19.39
N GLU A 437 9.68 28.99 -19.46
CA GLU A 437 9.88 30.32 -20.03
C GLU A 437 10.95 31.13 -19.29
N GLU A 438 10.96 31.11 -17.95
CA GLU A 438 11.97 31.79 -17.13
C GLU A 438 13.35 31.17 -17.33
N ALA A 439 13.45 29.84 -17.37
CA ALA A 439 14.72 29.15 -17.49
C ALA A 439 15.37 29.26 -18.88
N ILE A 440 14.60 29.55 -19.93
CA ILE A 440 15.14 29.71 -21.30
C ILE A 440 15.50 31.14 -21.68
N ARG A 441 15.03 32.14 -20.93
CA ARG A 441 15.53 33.52 -21.00
C ARG A 441 16.97 33.58 -20.49
#